data_AF-A0A8X6YV06-F1
#
_entry.id   AF-A0A8X6YV06-F1
#
_cell.length_a   1.000
_cell.length_b   1.000
_cell.length_c   1.000
_cell.angle_alpha   90.00
_cell.angle_beta   90.00
_cell.angle_gamma   90.00
#
_symmetry.space_group_name_H-M   'P 1'
#
loop_
_entity.id
_entity.type
_entity.pdbx_description
1 polymer ?
#
loop_
_entity_poly.entity_id
_entity_poly.type
_entity_poly.pdbx_seq_one_letter_code
_entity_poly.pdbx_strand_id
1 'polypeptide(L)'
;MDLSFTSLDPDGAVSLKNMEKIVNTERELLQAVFPNLPDFFHDHVWLCQRAILASQNQTVRMINKRLLSQIPGNAQIYKSINTVCDPKERGS
;
A
#
# COMPACT_ATOMS: atom_id res chain seq x y z
N MET A 1 14.37 -11.85 -12.10
CA MET A 1 12.96 -11.89 -12.51
C MET A 1 12.66 -10.57 -13.17
N ASP A 2 12.39 -10.60 -14.46
CA ASP A 2 12.08 -9.42 -15.27
C ASP A 2 10.65 -8.97 -14.92
N LEU A 3 10.54 -7.85 -14.20
CA LEU A 3 9.27 -7.15 -14.03
C LEU A 3 9.10 -6.31 -15.30
N SER A 4 8.71 -6.94 -16.40
CA SER A 4 8.31 -6.21 -17.61
C SER A 4 7.00 -5.49 -17.30
N PHE A 5 7.10 -4.33 -16.65
CA PHE A 5 6.06 -3.31 -16.63
C PHE A 5 5.85 -2.95 -18.09
N THR A 6 4.79 -3.49 -18.67
CA THR A 6 4.48 -3.36 -20.08
C THR A 6 4.40 -1.87 -20.44
N SER A 7 5.27 -1.44 -21.36
CA SER A 7 5.24 -0.18 -22.12
C SER A 7 4.53 0.99 -21.41
N LEU A 8 5.31 1.91 -20.85
CA LEU A 8 4.79 3.25 -20.54
C LEU A 8 4.25 3.88 -21.83
N ASP A 9 3.11 4.55 -21.76
CA ASP A 9 2.67 5.40 -22.86
C ASP A 9 3.56 6.67 -22.93
N PRO A 10 3.45 7.49 -24.00
CA PRO A 10 4.27 8.69 -24.15
C PRO A 10 4.18 9.69 -22.99
N ASP A 11 3.12 9.60 -22.18
CA ASP A 11 2.84 10.48 -21.05
C ASP A 11 3.31 9.85 -19.71
N GLY A 12 3.93 8.67 -19.76
CA GLY A 12 4.42 7.94 -18.58
C GLY A 12 3.33 7.19 -17.82
N ALA A 13 2.13 7.07 -18.37
CA ALA A 13 1.06 6.29 -17.79
C ALA A 13 1.23 4.80 -18.07
N VAL A 14 0.73 4.01 -17.13
CA VAL A 14 0.87 2.56 -17.11
C VAL A 14 -0.46 1.97 -17.51
N SER A 15 -0.47 1.18 -18.58
CA SER A 15 -1.68 0.47 -18.99
C SER A 15 -1.92 -0.73 -18.07
N LEU A 16 -2.97 -0.69 -17.25
CA LEU A 16 -3.35 -1.77 -16.33
C LEU A 16 -4.11 -2.91 -17.01
N LYS A 17 -4.22 -2.92 -18.35
CA LYS A 17 -5.18 -3.73 -19.12
C LYS A 17 -5.10 -5.26 -18.95
N ASN A 18 -4.14 -5.80 -18.19
CA ASN A 18 -4.03 -7.23 -17.86
C ASN A 18 -3.77 -7.51 -16.36
N MET A 19 -3.87 -6.51 -15.48
CA MET A 19 -3.57 -6.64 -14.03
C MET A 19 -4.83 -6.66 -13.16
N GLU A 20 -6.01 -6.64 -13.77
CA GLU A 20 -7.27 -6.43 -13.05
C GLU A 20 -7.86 -7.76 -12.59
N LYS A 21 -7.69 -8.07 -11.30
CA LYS A 21 -8.54 -9.05 -10.62
C LYS A 21 -9.74 -8.31 -10.03
N ILE A 22 -10.87 -8.38 -10.73
CA ILE A 22 -12.14 -7.88 -10.20
C ILE A 22 -12.58 -8.78 -9.04
N VAL A 23 -12.84 -8.17 -7.90
CA VAL A 23 -13.29 -8.84 -6.68
C VAL A 23 -14.51 -8.09 -6.15
N ASN A 24 -15.46 -8.83 -5.57
CA ASN A 24 -16.73 -8.25 -5.13
C ASN A 24 -16.71 -7.86 -3.65
N THR A 25 -15.73 -8.38 -2.89
CA THR A 25 -15.60 -8.12 -1.46
C THR A 25 -14.17 -7.77 -1.05
N GLU A 26 -14.04 -7.01 0.03
CA GLU A 26 -12.75 -6.71 0.66
C GLU A 26 -11.99 -7.98 1.06
N ARG A 27 -12.70 -9.00 1.55
CA ARG A 27 -12.08 -10.29 1.93
C ARG A 27 -11.45 -10.98 0.72
N GLU A 28 -12.15 -11.00 -0.41
CA GLU A 28 -11.63 -11.56 -1.67
C GLU A 28 -10.41 -10.80 -2.17
N LEU A 29 -10.42 -9.47 -2.06
CA LEU A 29 -9.26 -8.63 -2.40
C LEU A 29 -8.03 -9.02 -1.57
N LEU A 30 -8.20 -9.09 -0.26
CA LEU A 30 -7.10 -9.40 0.65
C LEU A 30 -6.56 -10.81 0.44
N GLN A 31 -7.44 -11.80 0.24
CA GLN A 31 -7.01 -13.17 -0.08
C GLN A 31 -6.37 -13.28 -1.47
N ALA A 32 -6.80 -12.46 -2.42
CA ALA A 32 -6.23 -12.44 -3.76
C ALA A 32 -4.80 -11.88 -3.79
N VAL A 33 -4.55 -10.82 -3.03
CA VAL A 33 -3.26 -10.11 -3.05
C VAL A 33 -2.32 -10.65 -1.98
N PHE A 34 -2.83 -10.89 -0.77
CA PHE A 34 -2.07 -11.35 0.40
C PHE A 34 -2.62 -12.67 0.96
N PRO A 35 -2.52 -13.78 0.22
CA PRO A 35 -2.94 -15.09 0.73
C PRO A 35 -2.07 -15.48 1.93
N ASN A 36 -2.69 -16.01 2.99
CA ASN A 36 -2.02 -16.47 4.21
C ASN A 36 -1.10 -15.40 4.84
N LEU A 37 -1.51 -14.13 4.84
CA LEU A 37 -0.74 -13.02 5.40
C LEU A 37 -0.14 -13.29 6.80
N PRO A 38 -0.84 -13.93 7.77
CA PRO A 38 -0.27 -14.21 9.08
C PRO A 38 0.97 -15.11 9.06
N ASP A 39 1.19 -15.86 7.98
CA ASP A 39 2.36 -16.75 7.84
C ASP A 39 3.53 -16.05 7.13
N PHE A 40 3.26 -15.06 6.28
CA PHE A 40 4.25 -14.41 5.41
C PHE A 40 4.59 -12.96 5.80
N PHE A 41 4.04 -12.43 6.89
CA PHE A 41 4.25 -11.02 7.26
C PHE A 41 5.72 -10.64 7.59
N HIS A 42 6.58 -11.62 7.88
CA HIS A 42 8.02 -11.39 8.07
C HIS A 42 8.82 -11.41 6.75
N ASP A 43 8.22 -11.88 5.65
CA ASP A 43 8.88 -11.93 4.35
C ASP A 43 8.71 -10.60 3.61
N HIS A 44 9.72 -9.74 3.75
CA HIS A 44 9.75 -8.43 3.10
C HIS A 44 9.70 -8.51 1.58
N VAL A 45 10.35 -9.51 0.96
CA VAL A 45 10.37 -9.65 -0.50
C VAL A 45 8.99 -10.00 -1.01
N TRP A 46 8.31 -10.93 -0.33
CA TRP A 46 6.94 -11.31 -0.65
C TRP A 46 5.96 -10.15 -0.50
N LEU A 47 6.09 -9.34 0.55
CA LEU A 47 5.27 -8.15 0.76
C LEU A 47 5.52 -7.07 -0.30
N CYS A 48 6.78 -6.78 -0.63
CA CYS A 48 7.14 -5.71 -1.57
C CYS A 48 6.72 -5.96 -3.02
N GLN A 49 6.49 -7.21 -3.40
CA GLN A 49 6.02 -7.58 -4.74
C GLN A 49 4.52 -7.35 -4.96
N ARG A 50 3.78 -6.93 -3.92
CA ARG A 50 2.31 -6.85 -3.92
C ARG A 50 1.86 -5.43 -3.68
N ALA A 51 0.90 -4.97 -4.48
CA ALA A 51 0.31 -3.64 -4.34
C ALA A 51 -1.21 -3.72 -4.51
N ILE A 52 -1.93 -2.96 -3.68
CA ILE A 52 -3.35 -2.69 -3.87
C ILE A 52 -3.48 -1.24 -4.28
N LEU A 53 -3.99 -1.02 -5.49
CA LEU A 53 -4.34 0.32 -5.97
C LEU A 53 -5.84 0.55 -5.72
N ALA A 54 -6.17 1.70 -5.17
CA ALA A 54 -7.55 2.15 -5.04
C ALA A 54 -7.67 3.59 -5.53
N SER A 55 -8.83 3.93 -6.09
CA SER A 55 -9.10 5.26 -6.64
C SER A 55 -9.14 6.37 -5.59
N GLN A 56 -9.38 6.05 -4.31
CA GLN A 56 -9.55 7.01 -3.22
C GLN A 56 -8.69 6.66 -2.00
N ASN A 57 -8.09 7.68 -1.38
CA ASN A 57 -7.30 7.55 -0.16
C ASN A 57 -8.09 6.97 1.02
N GLN A 58 -9.40 7.27 1.11
CA GLN A 58 -10.25 6.72 2.16
C GLN A 58 -10.36 5.19 2.03
N THR A 59 -10.47 4.68 0.80
CA THR A 59 -10.49 3.24 0.51
C THR A 59 -9.14 2.61 0.84
N VAL A 60 -8.03 3.23 0.44
CA VAL A 60 -6.67 2.80 0.83
C VAL A 60 -6.54 2.71 2.36
N ARG A 61 -7.01 3.72 3.09
CA ARG A 61 -6.96 3.74 4.55
C ARG A 61 -7.75 2.59 5.18
N MET A 62 -8.93 2.29 4.64
CA MET A 62 -9.77 1.18 5.11
C MET A 62 -9.06 -0.17 4.92
N ILE A 63 -8.56 -0.40 3.70
CA ILE A 63 -7.84 -1.63 3.34
C ILE A 63 -6.58 -1.80 4.20
N ASN A 64 -5.78 -0.74 4.37
CA ASN A 64 -4.56 -0.79 5.19
C ASN A 64 -4.87 -1.11 6.66
N LYS A 65 -5.96 -0.55 7.22
CA LYS A 65 -6.39 -0.90 8.59
C LYS A 65 -6.78 -2.37 8.70
N ARG A 66 -7.49 -2.91 7.71
CA ARG A 66 -7.89 -4.32 7.71
C ARG A 66 -6.69 -5.25 7.56
N LEU A 67 -5.76 -4.92 6.68
CA LEU A 67 -4.51 -5.65 6.51
C LEU A 67 -3.73 -5.70 7.83
N LEU A 68 -3.56 -4.54 8.47
CA LEU A 68 -2.84 -4.43 9.75
C LEU A 68 -3.51 -5.27 10.85
N SER A 69 -4.84 -5.33 10.90
CA SER A 69 -5.56 -6.14 11.89
C SER A 69 -5.37 -7.65 11.77
N GLN A 70 -4.86 -8.14 10.63
CA GLN A 70 -4.56 -9.56 10.41
C GLN A 70 -3.13 -9.93 10.80
N ILE A 71 -2.26 -8.94 10.98
CA ILE A 71 -0.86 -9.18 11.38
C ILE A 71 -0.84 -9.43 12.89
N PRO A 72 -0.28 -10.55 13.35
CA PRO A 72 -0.17 -10.81 14.78
C PRO A 72 0.81 -9.82 15.43
N GLY A 73 0.43 -9.31 16.61
CA GLY A 73 1.25 -8.38 17.38
C GLY A 73 0.50 -7.13 17.79
N ASN A 74 1.22 -6.19 18.41
CA ASN A 74 0.65 -4.94 18.89
C ASN A 74 0.77 -3.85 17.83
N ALA A 75 -0.31 -3.09 17.63
CA ALA A 75 -0.29 -1.93 16.76
C ALA A 75 0.61 -0.84 17.35
N GLN A 76 1.56 -0.34 16.55
CA GLN A 76 2.37 0.82 16.90
C GLN A 76 1.79 2.07 16.25
N ILE A 77 1.54 3.11 17.04
CA ILE A 77 1.05 4.40 16.56
C ILE A 77 2.24 5.35 16.42
N TYR A 78 2.48 5.83 15.21
CA TYR A 78 3.44 6.89 14.92
C TYR A 78 2.68 8.19 14.70
N LYS A 79 3.07 9.25 15.43
CA LYS A 79 2.52 10.59 15.25
C LYS A 79 3.45 11.37 14.32
N SER A 80 2.91 12.00 13.28
CA SER A 80 3.69 12.91 12.45
C SER A 80 3.92 14.24 13.20
N ILE A 81 5.11 14.82 13.01
CA ILE A 81 5.41 16.17 13.45
C ILE A 81 5.05 17.10 12.29
N ASN A 82 4.10 18.02 12.52
CA ASN A 82 3.63 18.97 11.50
C ASN A 82 4.17 20.40 11.74
N THR A 83 5.35 20.51 12.34
CA THR A 83 5.93 21.82 12.66
C THR A 83 6.62 22.39 11.42
N VAL A 84 6.12 23.53 10.93
CA VAL A 84 6.88 24.38 10.02
C VAL A 84 7.81 25.23 10.90
N CYS A 85 9.12 25.15 10.68
CA CYS A 85 10.03 26.11 11.33
C CYS A 85 9.70 27.50 10.81
N ASP A 86 9.16 28.36 11.67
CA ASP A 86 8.98 29.77 11.33
C ASP A 86 10.38 30.37 11.08
N PRO A 87 10.66 30.97 9.91
CA PRO A 87 11.99 31.52 9.60
C PRO A 87 12.42 32.62 10.58
N LYS A 88 11.49 33.17 11.35
CA LYS A 88 11.71 34.29 12.29
C LYS A 88 12.27 33.88 13.65
N GLU A 89 12.34 32.58 13.97
CA GLU A 89 12.99 32.11 15.21
C GLU A 89 14.48 31.78 15.02
N ARG A 90 15.01 31.94 13.79
CA ARG A 90 16.45 31.88 13.52
C ARG A 90 17.06 33.28 13.57
N GLY A 91 17.14 33.84 14.77
CA GLY A 91 17.94 35.03 15.04
C GLY A 91 17.15 36.16 15.71
N SER A 92 17.23 36.20 17.03
CA SER A 92 17.47 37.42 17.77
C SER A 92 18.15 37.12 19.10
#